data_AF-A0A0G0MB05-F1
#
_entry.id   AF-A0A0G0MB05-F1
#
_cell.length_a   1.000
_cell.length_b   1.000
_cell.length_c   1.000
_cell.angle_alpha   90.00
_cell.angle_beta   90.00
_cell.angle_gamma   90.00
#
_symmetry.space_group_name_H-M   'P 1'
#
loop_
_entity.id
_entity.type
_entity.pdbx_description
1 polymer ?
#
loop_
_entity_poly.entity_id
_entity_poly.type
_entity_poly.pdbx_seq_one_letter_code
_entity_poly.pdbx_strand_id
1 'polypeptide(L)'
;MSTWKKFALAINFWVLLSVGGATVMLMPLNTWPIIYSALFFSFVLIWTFAPIFNLEAEAEKEEKMIESGKRMRVTSIIGDIFTVDVTDEALKPTSFRHGDRLIDPDGRYLTAVGVAPHPFLKGRKTSNVFWGEWDFARGKVYCWHYDCQLPDLKKEGFRLAGEEQFSVSLMVVLSREFSRPKWGEEK
;
A
#
# COMPACT_ATOMS: atom_id res chain seq x y z
N MET A 1 10.56 -16.98 -5.27
CA MET A 1 10.88 -18.30 -5.88
C MET A 1 10.33 -18.40 -7.32
N SER A 2 11.20 -18.50 -8.34
CA SER A 2 10.75 -18.63 -9.74
C SER A 2 9.77 -19.79 -9.91
N THR A 3 8.80 -19.63 -10.81
CA THR A 3 7.80 -20.66 -11.15
C THR A 3 8.42 -22.04 -11.39
N TRP A 4 9.64 -22.05 -11.92
CA TRP A 4 10.42 -23.26 -12.18
C TRP A 4 10.79 -24.03 -10.91
N LYS A 5 11.13 -23.34 -9.82
CA LYS A 5 11.49 -23.99 -8.54
C LYS A 5 10.27 -24.64 -7.87
N LYS A 6 9.09 -24.02 -7.97
CA LYS A 6 7.83 -24.62 -7.48
C LYS A 6 7.45 -25.86 -8.28
N PHE A 7 7.64 -25.80 -9.60
CA PHE A 7 7.42 -26.93 -10.50
C PHE A 7 8.41 -28.09 -10.23
N ALA A 8 9.69 -27.80 -10.03
CA ALA A 8 10.70 -28.79 -9.67
C ALA A 8 10.41 -29.47 -8.33
N LEU A 9 9.90 -28.73 -7.34
CA LEU A 9 9.54 -29.27 -6.04
C LEU A 9 8.29 -30.16 -6.11
N ALA A 10 7.30 -29.75 -6.91
CA ALA A 10 6.11 -30.57 -7.20
C ALA A 10 6.45 -31.86 -7.95
N ILE A 11 7.37 -31.81 -8.93
CA ILE A 11 7.87 -33.00 -9.64
C ILE A 11 8.61 -33.92 -8.68
N ASN A 12 9.56 -33.39 -7.88
CA ASN A 12 10.29 -34.21 -6.93
C ASN A 12 9.36 -34.87 -5.89
N PHE A 13 8.33 -34.15 -5.43
CA PHE A 13 7.31 -34.70 -4.54
C PHE A 13 6.50 -35.82 -5.21
N TRP A 14 6.11 -35.65 -6.48
CA TRP A 14 5.40 -36.69 -7.25
C TRP A 14 6.27 -37.92 -7.52
N VAL A 15 7.56 -37.72 -7.82
CA VAL A 15 8.53 -38.81 -8.00
C VAL A 15 8.76 -39.57 -6.69
N LEU A 16 8.85 -38.86 -5.56
CA LEU A 16 8.93 -39.49 -4.24
C LEU A 16 7.67 -40.28 -3.89
N LEU A 17 6.49 -39.77 -4.22
CA LEU A 17 5.23 -40.47 -4.04
C LEU A 17 5.10 -41.71 -4.92
N SER A 18 5.53 -41.64 -6.19
CA SER A 18 5.44 -42.78 -7.12
C SER A 18 6.43 -43.88 -6.77
N VAL A 19 7.68 -43.51 -6.42
CA VAL A 19 8.69 -44.47 -5.93
C VAL A 19 8.27 -45.06 -4.57
N GLY A 20 7.70 -44.24 -3.68
CA GLY A 20 7.13 -44.69 -2.40
C GLY A 20 5.96 -45.66 -2.60
N GLY A 21 5.01 -45.34 -3.47
CA GLY A 21 3.84 -46.18 -3.75
C GLY A 21 4.21 -47.54 -4.36
N ALA A 22 5.18 -47.57 -5.27
CA ALA A 22 5.67 -48.82 -5.86
C ALA A 22 6.39 -49.71 -4.84
N THR A 23 7.13 -49.12 -3.89
CA THR A 23 7.82 -49.87 -2.83
C THR A 23 6.86 -50.38 -1.75
N VAL A 24 5.76 -49.67 -1.45
CA VAL A 24 4.72 -50.13 -0.51
C VAL A 24 4.07 -51.45 -0.92
N MET A 25 3.85 -51.66 -2.23
CA MET A 25 3.18 -52.86 -2.76
C MET A 25 4.00 -54.15 -2.60
N LEU A 26 5.31 -54.04 -2.37
CA LEU A 26 6.22 -55.19 -2.27
C LEU A 26 6.71 -55.47 -0.84
N MET A 27 6.30 -54.68 0.15
CA MET A 27 6.79 -54.80 1.52
C MET A 27 5.87 -55.61 2.45
N PRO A 28 6.43 -56.37 3.40
CA PRO A 28 5.65 -57.10 4.41
C PRO A 28 4.87 -56.14 5.32
N LEU A 29 3.70 -56.56 5.81
CA LEU A 29 2.78 -55.73 6.63
C LEU A 29 3.47 -55.01 7.81
N ASN A 30 4.57 -55.54 8.35
CA ASN A 30 5.29 -54.96 9.47
C ASN A 30 6.02 -53.64 9.16
N THR A 31 6.20 -53.24 7.90
CA THR A 31 6.86 -51.98 7.53
C THR A 31 5.89 -50.81 7.35
N TRP A 32 4.58 -51.07 7.31
CA TRP A 32 3.54 -50.05 7.13
C TRP A 32 3.68 -48.87 8.11
N PRO A 33 3.97 -49.06 9.42
CA PRO A 33 4.12 -47.93 10.36
C PRO A 33 5.24 -46.96 9.98
N ILE A 34 6.33 -47.46 9.39
CA ILE A 34 7.47 -46.63 8.99
C ILE A 34 7.08 -45.74 7.82
N ILE A 35 6.35 -46.29 6.84
CA ILE A 35 5.87 -45.54 5.67
C ILE A 35 4.85 -44.47 6.09
N TYR A 36 3.88 -44.84 6.95
CA TYR A 36 2.93 -43.87 7.50
C TYR A 36 3.63 -42.74 8.24
N SER A 37 4.65 -43.06 9.04
CA SER A 37 5.46 -42.05 9.74
C SER A 37 6.17 -41.13 8.75
N ALA A 38 6.82 -41.68 7.72
CA ALA A 38 7.52 -40.89 6.71
C ALA A 38 6.57 -39.95 5.92
N LEU A 39 5.39 -40.44 5.53
CA LEU A 39 4.36 -39.63 4.88
C LEU A 39 3.84 -38.53 5.80
N PHE A 40 3.57 -38.85 7.06
CA PHE A 40 3.14 -37.89 8.07
C PHE A 40 4.19 -36.78 8.29
N PHE A 41 5.46 -37.13 8.47
CA PHE A 41 6.53 -36.15 8.64
C PHE A 41 6.73 -35.29 7.39
N SER A 42 6.60 -35.87 6.18
CA SER A 42 6.67 -35.12 4.93
C SER A 42 5.51 -34.13 4.81
N PHE A 43 4.30 -34.53 5.20
CA PHE A 43 3.14 -33.64 5.24
C PHE A 43 3.34 -32.51 6.25
N VAL A 44 3.79 -32.81 7.48
CA VAL A 44 4.08 -31.80 8.51
C VAL A 44 5.15 -30.82 8.05
N LEU A 45 6.21 -31.30 7.39
CA LEU A 45 7.25 -30.43 6.81
C LEU A 45 6.66 -29.52 5.73
N ILE A 46 5.89 -30.05 4.78
CA ILE A 46 5.29 -29.21 3.73
C ILE A 46 4.36 -28.15 4.34
N TRP A 47 3.56 -28.53 5.33
CA TRP A 47 2.62 -27.61 5.98
C TRP A 47 3.32 -26.52 6.79
N THR A 48 4.41 -26.85 7.48
CA THR A 48 5.20 -25.89 8.27
C THR A 48 5.98 -24.91 7.40
N PHE A 49 6.47 -25.34 6.24
CA PHE A 49 7.22 -24.48 5.31
C PHE A 49 6.34 -23.72 4.30
N ALA A 50 5.10 -24.15 4.05
CA ALA A 50 4.16 -23.44 3.18
C ALA A 50 4.01 -21.93 3.47
N PRO A 51 3.82 -21.46 4.72
CA PRO A 51 3.74 -20.03 5.00
C PRO A 51 5.05 -19.29 4.70
N ILE A 52 6.20 -19.92 4.94
CA ILE A 52 7.53 -19.33 4.67
C ILE A 52 7.70 -19.09 3.16
N PHE A 53 7.37 -20.08 2.33
CA PHE A 53 7.42 -19.91 0.87
C PHE A 53 6.43 -18.87 0.36
N ASN A 54 5.29 -18.68 1.04
CA ASN A 54 4.33 -17.66 0.66
C ASN A 54 4.88 -16.25 0.95
N LEU A 55 5.53 -16.05 2.10
CA LEU A 55 6.19 -14.79 2.45
C LEU A 55 7.30 -14.43 1.46
N GLU A 56 8.15 -15.38 1.05
CA GLU A 56 9.17 -15.13 0.03
C GLU A 56 8.58 -14.77 -1.33
N ALA A 57 7.48 -15.41 -1.71
CA ALA A 57 6.80 -15.14 -2.98
C ALA A 57 6.11 -13.77 -2.97
N GLU A 58 5.60 -13.33 -1.82
CA GLU A 58 5.06 -11.98 -1.63
C GLU A 58 6.17 -10.94 -1.71
N ALA A 59 7.29 -11.14 -1.01
CA ALA A 59 8.45 -10.25 -1.06
C ALA A 59 9.01 -10.06 -2.49
N GLU A 60 9.17 -11.14 -3.26
CA GLU A 60 9.65 -11.04 -4.65
C GLU A 60 8.65 -10.28 -5.55
N LYS A 61 7.34 -10.44 -5.32
CA LYS A 61 6.33 -9.66 -6.05
C LYS A 61 6.42 -8.19 -5.69
N GLU A 62 6.65 -7.85 -4.42
CA GLU A 62 6.81 -6.47 -3.99
C GLU A 62 8.06 -5.84 -4.60
N GLU A 63 9.19 -6.55 -4.64
CA GLU A 63 10.41 -6.08 -5.29
C GLU A 63 10.19 -5.79 -6.78
N LYS A 64 9.54 -6.69 -7.51
CA LYS A 64 9.19 -6.47 -8.93
C LYS A 64 8.25 -5.26 -9.13
N MET A 65 7.34 -5.03 -8.20
CA MET A 65 6.43 -3.87 -8.24
C MET A 65 7.17 -2.56 -7.94
N ILE A 66 8.23 -2.61 -7.14
CA ILE A 66 9.12 -1.47 -6.88
C ILE A 66 10.00 -1.21 -8.11
N GLU A 67 10.60 -2.24 -8.70
CA GLU A 67 11.44 -2.12 -9.90
C GLU A 67 10.67 -1.58 -11.10
N SER A 68 9.40 -1.94 -11.24
CA SER A 68 8.51 -1.40 -12.28
C SER A 68 8.03 0.03 -12.01
N GLY A 69 8.40 0.64 -10.87
CA GLY A 69 8.00 2.00 -10.50
C GLY A 69 6.54 2.14 -10.07
N LYS A 70 5.80 1.03 -9.92
CA LYS A 70 4.39 1.05 -9.49
C LYS A 70 4.26 1.26 -7.98
N ARG A 71 5.27 0.85 -7.21
CA ARG A 71 5.34 1.06 -5.76
C ARG A 71 6.58 1.86 -5.39
N MET A 72 6.43 2.74 -4.42
CA MET A 72 7.51 3.57 -3.88
C MET A 72 7.71 3.27 -2.39
N ARG A 73 8.96 3.15 -1.94
CA ARG A 73 9.26 3.09 -0.50
C ARG A 73 9.25 4.50 0.06
N VAL A 74 8.50 4.69 1.14
CA VAL A 74 8.34 5.97 1.82
C VAL A 74 8.61 5.80 3.31
N THR A 75 8.97 6.89 3.97
CA THR A 75 9.17 6.91 5.42
C THR A 75 8.06 7.73 6.06
N SER A 76 7.35 7.13 7.02
CA SER A 76 6.30 7.81 7.79
C SER A 76 6.89 8.93 8.65
N ILE A 77 6.07 9.88 9.10
CA ILE A 77 6.51 10.89 10.08
C ILE A 77 7.08 10.27 11.37
N ILE A 78 6.56 9.08 11.73
CA ILE A 78 6.93 8.29 12.91
C ILE A 78 8.26 7.54 12.69
N GLY A 79 8.69 7.37 11.44
CA GLY A 79 9.94 6.72 11.07
C GLY A 79 9.78 5.30 10.50
N ASP A 80 8.55 4.83 10.31
CA ASP A 80 8.31 3.51 9.70
C ASP A 80 8.53 3.56 8.19
N ILE A 81 9.16 2.53 7.66
CA ILE A 81 9.40 2.39 6.22
C ILE A 81 8.39 1.40 5.67
N PHE A 82 7.62 1.82 4.67
CA PHE A 82 6.63 0.97 4.02
C PHE A 82 6.51 1.32 2.54
N THR A 83 5.83 0.47 1.77
CA THR A 83 5.61 0.66 0.34
C THR A 83 4.24 1.27 0.08
N VAL A 84 4.19 2.27 -0.80
CA VAL A 84 2.98 2.92 -1.27
C VAL A 84 2.71 2.57 -2.72
N ASP A 85 1.46 2.30 -3.07
CA ASP A 85 1.01 2.13 -4.45
C ASP A 85 0.80 3.50 -5.10
N VAL A 86 1.53 3.73 -6.18
CA VAL A 86 1.64 5.01 -6.89
C VAL A 86 0.82 5.00 -8.18
N THR A 87 0.19 3.88 -8.50
CA THR A 87 -0.56 3.72 -9.75
C THR A 87 -1.79 4.63 -9.80
N ASP A 88 -2.09 5.15 -10.99
CA ASP A 88 -3.30 5.93 -11.25
C ASP A 88 -4.57 5.13 -10.92
N GLU A 89 -4.54 3.80 -11.03
CA GLU A 89 -5.65 2.92 -10.66
C GLU A 89 -5.94 2.97 -9.15
N ALA A 90 -4.89 2.92 -8.32
CA ALA A 90 -5.03 3.01 -6.87
C ALA A 90 -5.48 4.41 -6.42
N LEU A 91 -5.01 5.44 -7.11
CA LEU A 91 -5.33 6.84 -6.82
C LEU A 91 -6.66 7.32 -7.41
N LYS A 92 -7.26 6.59 -8.35
CA LYS A 92 -8.54 6.92 -9.01
C LYS A 92 -9.65 7.40 -8.07
N PRO A 93 -9.87 6.81 -6.87
CA PRO A 93 -10.91 7.28 -5.94
C PRO A 93 -10.67 8.70 -5.43
N THR A 94 -9.40 9.14 -5.38
CA THR A 94 -9.01 10.45 -4.85
C THR A 94 -9.09 11.57 -5.87
N SER A 95 -9.30 11.25 -7.16
CA SER A 95 -9.28 12.20 -8.27
C SER A 95 -7.95 12.94 -8.52
N PHE A 96 -6.86 12.50 -7.90
CA PHE A 96 -5.52 13.07 -8.03
C PHE A 96 -4.51 12.04 -8.55
N ARG A 97 -3.36 12.50 -9.03
CA ARG A 97 -2.25 11.65 -9.49
C ARG A 97 -1.07 11.76 -8.55
N HIS A 98 -0.16 10.80 -8.64
CA HIS A 98 1.11 10.88 -7.93
C HIS A 98 1.91 12.10 -8.39
N GLY A 99 2.51 12.80 -7.44
CA GLY A 99 3.29 14.02 -7.69
C GLY A 99 2.43 15.28 -7.83
N ASP A 100 1.10 15.16 -7.85
CA ASP A 100 0.23 16.33 -7.85
C ASP A 100 0.43 17.13 -6.57
N ARG A 101 0.53 18.45 -6.76
CA ARG A 101 0.64 19.39 -5.66
C ARG A 101 -0.75 19.78 -5.19
N LEU A 102 -1.07 19.49 -3.94
CA LEU A 102 -2.39 19.71 -3.35
C LEU A 102 -2.34 20.78 -2.26
N ILE A 103 -3.46 21.49 -2.14
CA ILE A 103 -3.79 22.39 -1.04
C ILE A 103 -4.90 21.70 -0.24
N ASP A 104 -4.63 21.42 1.03
CA ASP A 104 -5.59 20.94 2.03
C ASP A 104 -6.67 22.02 2.29
N PRO A 105 -7.91 21.66 2.67
CA PRO A 105 -8.89 22.55 3.31
C PRO A 105 -8.32 23.64 4.24
N ASP A 106 -7.29 23.32 5.03
CA ASP A 106 -6.64 24.27 5.94
C ASP A 106 -5.66 25.25 5.22
N GLY A 107 -5.56 25.22 3.90
CA GLY A 107 -4.64 26.05 3.11
C GLY A 107 -3.18 25.57 3.14
N ARG A 108 -2.93 24.35 3.61
CA ARG A 108 -1.59 23.76 3.72
C ARG A 108 -1.22 23.01 2.45
N TYR A 109 0.06 23.06 2.08
CA TYR A 109 0.57 22.37 0.90
C TYR A 109 1.06 20.95 1.23
N LEU A 110 0.73 20.02 0.34
CA LEU A 110 1.26 18.66 0.34
C LEU A 110 1.39 18.14 -1.09
N THR A 111 2.27 17.16 -1.28
CA THR A 111 2.41 16.44 -2.54
C THR A 111 1.73 15.08 -2.40
N ALA A 112 0.89 14.71 -3.36
CA ALA A 112 0.24 13.41 -3.41
C ALA A 112 1.28 12.32 -3.67
N VAL A 113 1.40 11.34 -2.75
CA VAL A 113 2.39 10.27 -2.89
C VAL A 113 1.72 8.98 -3.36
N GLY A 114 0.63 8.57 -2.73
CA GLY A 114 -0.10 7.39 -3.19
C GLY A 114 -0.98 6.79 -2.12
N VAL A 115 -1.25 5.50 -2.27
CA VAL A 115 -2.22 4.76 -1.46
C VAL A 115 -1.57 3.54 -0.81
N ALA A 116 -1.75 3.36 0.50
CA ALA A 116 -1.26 2.20 1.23
C ALA A 116 -2.12 1.91 2.46
N PRO A 117 -2.14 0.64 2.95
CA PRO A 117 -2.79 0.31 4.20
C PRO A 117 -2.10 1.02 5.38
N HIS A 118 -2.89 1.41 6.38
CA HIS A 118 -2.35 2.03 7.58
C HIS A 118 -1.60 1.00 8.46
N PRO A 119 -0.29 1.18 8.76
CA PRO A 119 0.51 0.15 9.42
C PRO A 119 0.09 -0.16 10.86
N PHE A 120 -0.58 0.79 11.54
CA PHE A 120 -0.96 0.65 12.95
C PHE A 120 -2.33 0.00 13.18
N LEU A 121 -3.12 -0.25 12.13
CA LEU A 121 -4.44 -0.90 12.26
C LEU A 121 -4.32 -2.43 12.16
N LYS A 122 -3.47 -3.04 13.02
CA LYS A 122 -3.37 -4.51 13.10
C LYS A 122 -4.65 -5.08 13.71
N GLY A 123 -5.44 -5.81 12.91
CA GLY A 123 -6.60 -6.58 13.38
C GLY A 123 -7.98 -6.04 12.96
N ARG A 124 -8.06 -4.86 12.34
CA ARG A 124 -9.26 -4.43 11.59
C ARG A 124 -9.01 -4.66 10.11
N LYS A 125 -10.07 -4.77 9.29
CA LYS A 125 -9.93 -4.76 7.82
C LYS A 125 -9.13 -3.51 7.47
N THR A 126 -7.87 -3.69 7.07
CA THR A 126 -6.96 -2.61 6.73
C THR A 126 -7.51 -1.95 5.48
N SER A 127 -8.15 -0.80 5.67
CA SER A 127 -8.54 0.07 4.58
C SER A 127 -7.27 0.75 4.05
N ASN A 128 -7.20 0.84 2.73
CA ASN A 128 -6.19 1.65 2.08
C ASN A 128 -6.49 3.12 2.38
N VAL A 129 -5.47 3.88 2.76
CA VAL A 129 -5.55 5.31 3.04
C VAL A 129 -4.65 6.08 2.09
N PHE A 130 -4.98 7.36 1.89
CA PHE A 130 -4.17 8.27 1.11
C PHE A 130 -2.97 8.77 1.92
N TRP A 131 -1.80 8.75 1.31
CA TRP A 131 -0.55 9.24 1.86
C TRP A 131 -0.04 10.43 1.05
N GLY A 132 0.23 11.53 1.75
CA GLY A 132 0.81 12.74 1.19
C GLY A 132 2.08 13.13 1.93
N GLU A 133 2.99 13.79 1.20
CA GLU A 133 4.16 14.44 1.79
C GLU A 133 3.81 15.90 2.06
N TRP A 134 3.77 16.28 3.33
CA TRP A 134 3.55 17.67 3.71
C TRP A 134 4.84 18.46 3.62
N ASP A 135 4.78 19.73 3.23
CA ASP A 135 5.97 20.59 3.11
C ASP A 135 6.77 20.70 4.40
N PHE A 136 6.07 20.76 5.54
CA PHE A 136 6.72 20.82 6.84
C PHE A 136 7.39 19.50 7.23
N ALA A 137 7.01 18.38 6.60
CA ALA A 137 7.47 17.03 6.95
C ALA A 137 8.80 16.64 6.30
N ARG A 138 9.34 17.44 5.37
CA ARG A 138 10.69 17.32 4.78
C ARG A 138 11.06 15.90 4.34
N GLY A 139 10.33 15.31 3.39
CA GLY A 139 10.58 13.95 2.90
C GLY A 139 9.87 12.84 3.68
N LYS A 140 9.06 13.18 4.69
CA LYS A 140 8.25 12.21 5.43
C LYS A 140 6.78 12.29 5.01
N VAL A 141 6.13 11.13 4.94
CA VAL A 141 4.72 11.03 4.58
C VAL A 141 3.82 10.94 5.81
N TYR A 142 2.60 11.45 5.65
CA TYR A 142 1.54 11.36 6.65
C TYR A 142 0.22 10.99 5.98
N CYS A 143 -0.60 10.20 6.67
CA CYS A 143 -1.89 9.77 6.15
C CYS A 143 -2.96 10.84 6.41
N TRP A 144 -3.80 11.08 5.42
CA TRP A 144 -5.01 11.89 5.61
C TRP A 144 -6.15 10.98 6.11
N HIS A 145 -6.61 11.24 7.35
CA HIS A 145 -7.71 10.57 8.05
C HIS A 145 -7.46 9.10 8.48
N TYR A 146 -7.74 8.82 9.76
CA TYR A 146 -7.63 7.46 10.35
C TYR A 146 -8.85 6.56 10.11
N ASP A 147 -10.01 7.13 9.77
CA ASP A 147 -11.26 6.39 9.64
C ASP A 147 -11.55 6.07 8.17
N CYS A 148 -10.93 4.98 7.74
CA CYS A 148 -11.40 3.98 6.80
C CYS A 148 -12.21 4.40 5.55
N GLN A 149 -11.62 4.04 4.40
CA GLN A 149 -12.03 4.19 3.00
C GLN A 149 -11.39 5.43 2.36
N LEU A 150 -10.81 5.26 1.16
CA LEU A 150 -10.25 6.35 0.38
C LEU A 150 -11.36 7.37 0.08
N PRO A 151 -11.36 8.54 0.74
CA PRO A 151 -12.36 9.55 0.45
C PRO A 151 -12.05 10.19 -0.90
N ASP A 152 -13.09 10.71 -1.54
CA ASP A 152 -12.92 11.63 -2.66
C ASP A 152 -12.35 12.94 -2.09
N LEU A 153 -11.03 13.10 -2.18
CA LEU A 153 -10.31 14.21 -1.57
C LEU A 153 -10.82 15.58 -2.08
N LYS A 154 -11.39 15.66 -3.29
CA LYS A 154 -12.02 16.89 -3.78
C LYS A 154 -13.26 17.26 -2.96
N LYS A 155 -14.05 16.27 -2.51
CA LYS A 155 -15.22 16.50 -1.64
C LYS A 155 -14.82 16.92 -0.24
N GLU A 156 -13.67 16.43 0.23
CA GLU A 156 -13.08 16.85 1.51
C GLU A 156 -12.50 18.27 1.43
N GLY A 157 -12.38 18.86 0.23
CA GLY A 157 -11.95 20.25 0.00
C GLY A 157 -10.52 20.42 -0.51
N PHE A 158 -9.84 19.32 -0.88
CA PHE A 158 -8.51 19.38 -1.49
C PHE A 158 -8.56 19.97 -2.90
N ARG A 159 -7.56 20.78 -3.24
CA ARG A 159 -7.45 21.46 -4.54
C ARG A 159 -6.05 21.33 -5.12
N LEU A 160 -5.90 21.45 -6.44
CA LEU A 160 -4.58 21.50 -7.07
C LEU A 160 -3.94 22.87 -6.84
N ALA A 161 -2.66 22.90 -6.45
CA ALA A 161 -1.91 24.12 -6.15
C ALA A 161 -1.60 25.02 -7.37
N GLY A 162 -2.18 24.73 -8.53
CA GLY A 162 -2.06 25.53 -9.76
C GLY A 162 -3.40 26.03 -10.32
N GLU A 163 -4.55 25.62 -9.75
CA GLU A 163 -5.86 26.16 -10.16
C GLU A 163 -6.09 27.58 -9.62
N GLU A 164 -5.26 28.03 -8.67
CA GLU A 164 -5.27 29.40 -8.14
C GLU A 164 -4.49 30.37 -9.04
N GLN A 165 -4.99 30.61 -10.25
CA GLN A 165 -4.69 31.86 -10.95
C GLN A 165 -5.91 32.75 -11.22
N PHE A 166 -7.15 32.31 -10.93
CA PHE A 166 -8.32 33.08 -11.40
C PHE A 166 -9.46 33.42 -10.42
N SER A 167 -9.53 32.91 -9.18
CA SER A 167 -10.69 33.23 -8.31
C SER A 167 -10.41 34.05 -7.05
N VAL A 168 -9.17 34.07 -6.52
CA VAL A 168 -8.88 34.82 -5.28
C VAL A 168 -8.71 36.33 -5.53
N SER A 169 -8.44 36.74 -6.77
CA SER A 169 -8.36 38.17 -7.12
C SER A 169 -9.71 38.90 -6.98
N LEU A 170 -10.86 38.20 -6.99
CA LEU A 170 -12.16 38.87 -6.84
C LEU A 170 -12.57 39.11 -5.38
N MET A 171 -12.17 38.24 -4.44
CA MET A 171 -12.57 38.38 -3.03
C MET A 171 -11.70 39.36 -2.24
N VAL A 172 -10.40 39.49 -2.58
CA VAL A 172 -9.52 40.47 -1.91
C VAL A 172 -9.75 41.90 -2.45
N VAL A 173 -10.20 42.05 -3.70
CA VAL A 173 -10.56 43.36 -4.27
C VAL A 173 -11.87 43.89 -3.66
N LEU A 174 -12.85 43.03 -3.37
CA LEU A 174 -14.11 43.46 -2.75
C LEU A 174 -13.98 43.79 -1.25
N SER A 175 -12.98 43.25 -0.55
CA SER A 175 -12.73 43.60 0.86
C SER A 175 -11.98 44.93 1.04
N ARG A 176 -11.15 45.33 0.06
CA ARG A 176 -10.45 46.64 0.09
C ARG A 176 -11.32 47.83 -0.30
N GLU A 177 -12.40 47.64 -1.06
CA GLU A 177 -13.33 48.74 -1.37
C GLU A 177 -14.33 49.05 -0.25
N PHE A 178 -14.57 48.12 0.69
CA PHE A 178 -15.52 48.32 1.79
C PHE A 178 -14.93 48.95 3.06
N SER A 179 -13.62 49.21 3.10
CA SER A 179 -12.93 49.83 4.26
C SER A 179 -12.35 51.21 3.96
N ARG A 180 -13.12 52.09 3.29
CA ARG A 180 -12.90 53.53 3.41
C ARG A 180 -13.86 54.09 4.46
N PRO A 181 -13.40 54.40 5.68
CA PRO A 181 -14.20 55.19 6.60
C PRO A 181 -14.32 56.62 6.01
N LYS A 182 -15.55 57.05 5.72
CA LYS A 182 -15.85 58.47 5.52
C LYS A 182 -15.72 59.15 6.87
N TRP A 183 -14.53 59.65 7.18
CA TRP A 183 -14.39 60.73 8.15
C TRP A 183 -14.73 62.02 7.42
N GLY A 184 -15.92 62.54 7.72
CA GLY A 184 -16.25 63.92 7.45
C GLY A 184 -15.73 64.82 8.57
N GLU A 185 -15.56 66.09 8.23
CA GLU A 185 -15.66 67.30 9.04
C GLU A 185 -15.64 68.41 7.96
N GLU A 186 -16.74 69.07 7.57
CA GLU A 186 -17.81 69.72 8.32
C GLU A 186 -17.33 70.84 9.25
N LYS A 187 -17.47 72.07 8.71
CA LYS A 187 -17.43 73.43 9.28
C LYS A 187 -16.10 74.15 9.36
#